data_AF-A0A1Y0MBF4-F1
#
_entry.id   AF-A0A1Y0MBF4-F1
#
_cell.length_a   1.000
_cell.length_b   1.000
_cell.length_c   1.000
_cell.angle_alpha   90.00
_cell.angle_beta   90.00
_cell.angle_gamma   90.00
#
_symmetry.space_group_name_H-M   'P 1'
#
loop_
_entity.id
_entity.type
_entity.pdbx_description
1 polymer ?
#
loop_
_entity_poly.entity_id
_entity_poly.type
_entity_poly.pdbx_seq_one_letter_code
_entity_poly.pdbx_strand_id
1 'polypeptide(L)'
;MELSKEQLLQIDNYIFSCGIKFYDVRTEIVDHFANILEQKLDKNQDLNFRQEIINIHKNFSERGFQNLLKEKTKSVQKRFYKASFKHFITFFKLPKIIITGAFFYGLLEVMHLIEDKEVFFQLLTVSGYVTVFSFFLISYFKKKKKKELFLALDMNNNLVIIINNAIIYFNTITIFRNEESFLNPIYNNIQLVIFVLALLFYWSCQSVYNQNKKIVKEQYPNILV
;
A
#
# COMPACT_ATOMS: atom_id res chain seq x y z
N MET A 1 -23.40 4.82 -27.77
CA MET A 1 -22.24 5.27 -28.58
C MET A 1 -21.03 5.33 -27.67
N GLU A 2 -19.86 4.81 -28.06
CA GLU A 2 -18.64 4.93 -27.22
C GLU A 2 -18.01 6.33 -27.33
N LEU A 3 -17.52 6.88 -26.21
CA LEU A 3 -16.84 8.19 -26.19
C LEU A 3 -15.43 8.15 -26.79
N SER A 4 -15.03 9.25 -27.44
CA SER A 4 -13.66 9.44 -27.90
C SER A 4 -12.68 9.65 -26.73
N LYS A 5 -11.38 9.40 -26.97
CA LYS A 5 -10.33 9.66 -25.96
C LYS A 5 -10.29 11.12 -25.51
N GLU A 6 -10.59 12.05 -26.41
CA GLU A 6 -10.64 13.49 -26.12
C GLU A 6 -11.83 13.82 -25.22
N GLN A 7 -12.99 13.19 -25.45
CA GLN A 7 -14.17 13.32 -24.60
C GLN A 7 -13.92 12.75 -23.20
N LEU A 8 -13.30 11.57 -23.09
CA LEU A 8 -12.90 11.00 -21.80
C LEU A 8 -11.91 11.91 -21.04
N LEU A 9 -10.96 12.52 -21.76
CA LEU A 9 -10.02 13.48 -21.17
C LEU A 9 -10.73 14.74 -20.65
N GLN A 10 -11.78 15.21 -21.33
CA GLN A 10 -12.59 16.34 -20.84
C GLN A 10 -13.30 16.00 -19.53
N ILE A 11 -13.83 14.78 -19.40
CA ILE A 11 -14.43 14.30 -18.15
C ILE A 11 -13.35 14.21 -17.06
N ASP A 12 -12.21 13.58 -17.34
CA ASP A 12 -11.11 13.41 -16.37
C ASP A 12 -10.62 14.76 -15.84
N ASN A 13 -10.39 15.73 -16.72
CA ASN A 13 -9.99 17.09 -16.34
C ASN A 13 -11.02 17.78 -15.44
N TYR A 14 -12.32 17.60 -15.74
CA TYR A 14 -13.38 18.16 -14.91
C TYR A 14 -13.41 17.50 -13.53
N ILE A 15 -13.41 16.17 -13.45
CA ILE A 15 -13.39 15.43 -12.17
C ILE A 15 -12.13 15.74 -11.35
N PHE A 16 -10.98 15.90 -12.01
CA PHE A 16 -9.75 16.34 -11.36
C PHE A 16 -9.90 17.73 -10.73
N SER A 17 -10.55 18.67 -11.43
CA SER A 17 -10.83 20.02 -10.90
C SER A 17 -11.75 20.01 -9.66
N CYS A 18 -12.54 18.95 -9.47
CA CYS A 18 -13.35 18.73 -8.27
C CYS A 18 -12.52 18.25 -7.05
N GLY A 19 -11.19 18.13 -7.18
CA GLY A 19 -10.28 17.79 -6.08
C GLY A 19 -10.04 16.30 -5.87
N ILE A 20 -10.43 15.44 -6.82
CA ILE A 20 -10.25 13.99 -6.72
C ILE A 20 -8.85 13.61 -7.20
N LYS A 21 -7.94 13.46 -6.22
CA LYS A 21 -6.50 13.29 -6.46
C LYS A 21 -6.09 11.89 -6.90
N PHE A 22 -6.77 10.86 -6.40
CA PHE A 22 -6.40 9.47 -6.67
C PHE A 22 -6.89 9.03 -8.05
N TYR A 23 -5.95 8.66 -8.92
CA TYR A 23 -6.21 8.31 -10.31
C TYR A 23 -7.18 7.13 -10.43
N ASP A 24 -6.93 6.05 -9.68
CA ASP A 24 -7.76 4.84 -9.66
C ASP A 24 -9.20 5.07 -9.14
N VAL A 25 -9.41 6.07 -8.30
CA VAL A 25 -10.76 6.52 -7.90
C VAL A 25 -11.38 7.41 -8.97
N ARG A 26 -10.58 8.31 -9.55
CA ARG A 26 -11.01 9.23 -10.59
C ARG A 26 -11.51 8.49 -11.83
N THR A 27 -10.81 7.46 -12.28
CA THR A 27 -11.23 6.67 -13.45
C THR A 27 -12.60 6.03 -13.24
N GLU A 28 -12.92 5.53 -12.04
CA GLU A 28 -14.26 4.98 -11.75
C GLU A 28 -15.38 6.01 -11.82
N ILE A 29 -15.08 7.27 -11.52
CA ILE A 29 -16.03 8.38 -11.63
C ILE A 29 -16.13 8.83 -13.09
N VAL A 30 -15.01 8.87 -13.81
CA VAL A 30 -14.99 9.13 -15.26
C VAL A 30 -15.83 8.10 -15.99
N ASP A 31 -15.68 6.81 -15.70
CA ASP A 31 -16.49 5.73 -16.29
C ASP A 31 -17.98 5.88 -15.97
N HIS A 32 -18.32 6.31 -14.75
CA HIS A 32 -19.70 6.60 -14.38
C HIS A 32 -20.29 7.76 -15.18
N PHE A 33 -19.54 8.85 -15.34
CA PHE A 33 -19.96 10.01 -16.13
C PHE A 33 -20.04 9.68 -17.62
N ALA A 34 -19.07 8.90 -18.13
CA ALA A 34 -19.04 8.41 -19.50
C ALA A 34 -20.32 7.64 -19.83
N ASN A 35 -20.66 6.63 -19.02
CA ASN A 35 -21.88 5.85 -19.21
C ASN A 35 -23.17 6.71 -19.27
N ILE A 36 -23.26 7.77 -18.46
CA ILE A 36 -24.42 8.69 -18.50
C ILE A 36 -24.42 9.51 -19.79
N LEU A 37 -23.25 10.01 -20.20
CA LEU A 37 -23.11 10.82 -21.42
C LEU A 37 -23.37 10.02 -22.69
N GLU A 38 -22.90 8.77 -22.75
CA GLU A 38 -23.16 7.86 -23.87
C GLU A 38 -24.66 7.62 -24.04
N GLN A 39 -25.40 7.39 -22.95
CA GLN A 39 -26.86 7.25 -22.98
C GLN A 39 -27.59 8.53 -23.43
N LYS A 40 -27.03 9.71 -23.11
CA LYS A 40 -27.59 10.99 -23.56
C LYS A 40 -27.29 11.25 -25.04
N LEU A 41 -26.08 10.93 -25.48
CA LEU A 41 -25.64 11.05 -26.88
C LEU A 41 -26.46 10.13 -27.79
N ASP A 42 -26.79 8.93 -27.32
CA ASP A 42 -27.67 8.00 -28.05
C ASP A 42 -29.08 8.55 -28.25
N LYS A 43 -29.52 9.49 -27.40
CA LYS A 43 -30.83 10.16 -27.52
C LYS A 43 -30.76 11.49 -28.27
N ASN A 44 -29.63 12.20 -28.20
CA ASN A 44 -29.43 13.49 -28.87
C ASN A 44 -27.95 13.67 -29.25
N GLN A 45 -27.63 13.56 -30.54
CA GLN A 45 -26.26 13.66 -31.02
C GLN A 45 -25.70 15.10 -30.99
N ASP A 46 -26.56 16.13 -30.97
CA ASP A 46 -26.16 17.55 -31.01
C ASP A 46 -25.95 18.16 -29.60
N LEU A 47 -25.81 17.32 -28.57
CA LEU A 47 -25.66 17.81 -27.19
C LEU A 47 -24.30 18.50 -26.97
N ASN A 48 -24.33 19.60 -26.21
CA ASN A 48 -23.11 20.27 -25.79
C ASN A 48 -22.43 19.46 -24.68
N PHE A 49 -21.46 18.64 -25.08
CA PHE A 49 -20.78 17.69 -24.20
C PHE A 49 -20.22 18.31 -22.91
N ARG A 50 -19.53 19.44 -23.02
CA ARG A 50 -18.91 20.13 -21.87
C ARG A 50 -19.95 20.66 -20.90
N GLN A 51 -21.02 21.24 -21.42
CA GLN A 51 -22.13 21.72 -20.59
C GLN A 51 -22.82 20.54 -19.91
N GLU A 52 -22.92 19.40 -20.59
CA GLU A 52 -23.60 18.23 -20.06
C GLU A 52 -22.82 17.54 -18.93
N ILE A 53 -21.49 17.54 -18.95
CA ILE A 53 -20.67 17.12 -17.80
C ILE A 53 -21.04 17.93 -16.54
N ILE A 54 -21.15 19.26 -16.69
CA ILE A 54 -21.51 20.17 -15.59
C ILE A 54 -22.94 19.89 -15.13
N ASN A 55 -23.88 19.66 -16.07
CA ASN A 55 -25.26 19.32 -15.74
C ASN A 55 -25.36 18.01 -14.97
N ILE A 56 -24.64 16.96 -15.39
CA ILE A 56 -24.59 15.68 -14.67
C ILE A 56 -24.11 15.90 -13.24
N HIS A 57 -23.01 16.64 -13.05
CA HIS A 57 -22.51 16.92 -11.71
C HIS A 57 -23.51 17.74 -10.88
N LYS A 58 -24.12 18.78 -11.45
CA LYS A 58 -25.14 19.60 -10.77
C LYS A 58 -26.41 18.83 -10.42
N ASN A 59 -26.76 17.80 -11.20
CA ASN A 59 -27.91 16.95 -10.93
C ASN A 59 -27.66 16.02 -9.73
N PHE A 60 -26.41 15.81 -9.34
CA PHE A 60 -26.15 15.30 -8.01
C PHE A 60 -26.42 16.41 -6.99
N SER A 61 -27.22 16.10 -5.98
CA SER A 61 -27.15 16.88 -4.73
C SER A 61 -25.72 16.83 -4.20
N GLU A 62 -25.28 17.83 -3.42
CA GLU A 62 -23.94 17.80 -2.80
C GLU A 62 -23.70 16.49 -2.04
N ARG A 63 -24.72 15.99 -1.34
CA ARG A 63 -24.69 14.67 -0.69
C ARG A 63 -24.61 13.52 -1.68
N GLY A 64 -25.29 13.61 -2.83
CA GLY A 64 -25.26 12.62 -3.90
C GLY A 64 -23.87 12.41 -4.49
N PHE A 65 -23.17 13.48 -4.85
CA PHE A 65 -21.83 13.36 -5.43
C PHE A 65 -20.82 12.82 -4.40
N GLN A 66 -20.91 13.27 -3.15
CA GLN A 66 -20.11 12.72 -2.05
C GLN A 66 -20.38 11.24 -1.81
N ASN A 67 -21.63 10.80 -1.93
CA ASN A 67 -21.99 9.38 -1.82
C ASN A 67 -21.40 8.56 -2.97
N LEU A 68 -21.47 9.06 -4.20
CA LEU A 68 -20.83 8.43 -5.36
C LEU A 68 -19.31 8.30 -5.16
N LEU A 69 -18.65 9.38 -4.74
CA LEU A 69 -17.22 9.37 -4.45
C LEU A 69 -16.86 8.33 -3.38
N LYS A 70 -17.64 8.25 -2.29
CA LYS A 70 -17.47 7.24 -1.24
C LYS A 70 -17.66 5.82 -1.77
N GLU A 71 -18.67 5.59 -2.60
CA GLU A 71 -18.93 4.29 -3.22
C GLU A 71 -17.77 3.85 -4.11
N LYS A 72 -17.31 4.71 -5.02
CA LYS A 72 -16.19 4.39 -5.92
C LYS A 72 -14.88 4.21 -5.17
N THR A 73 -14.64 5.02 -4.14
CA THR A 73 -13.51 4.84 -3.21
C THR A 73 -13.57 3.48 -2.53
N LYS A 74 -14.73 3.08 -1.99
CA LYS A 74 -14.92 1.75 -1.37
C LYS A 74 -14.73 0.61 -2.36
N SER A 75 -15.14 0.78 -3.62
CA SER A 75 -14.90 -0.21 -4.67
C SER A 75 -13.39 -0.43 -4.89
N VAL A 76 -12.62 0.66 -5.05
CA VAL A 76 -11.15 0.61 -5.17
C VAL A 76 -10.52 -0.05 -3.94
N GLN A 77 -10.92 0.35 -2.73
CA GLN A 77 -10.44 -0.24 -1.47
C GLN A 77 -10.73 -1.74 -1.39
N LYS A 78 -11.94 -2.18 -1.75
CA LYS A 78 -12.33 -3.60 -1.73
C LYS A 78 -11.50 -4.42 -2.70
N ARG A 79 -11.27 -3.91 -3.92
CA ARG A 79 -10.36 -4.54 -4.91
C ARG A 79 -8.95 -4.66 -4.35
N PHE A 80 -8.44 -3.57 -3.75
CA PHE A 80 -7.14 -3.53 -3.09
C PHE A 80 -7.02 -4.60 -2.01
N TYR A 81 -7.92 -4.62 -1.02
CA TYR A 81 -7.83 -5.58 0.09
C TYR A 81 -7.91 -7.03 -0.39
N LYS A 82 -8.78 -7.32 -1.36
CA LYS A 82 -8.91 -8.65 -1.95
C LYS A 82 -7.61 -9.09 -2.63
N ALA A 83 -6.98 -8.23 -3.43
CA ALA A 83 -5.72 -8.51 -4.09
C ALA A 83 -4.57 -8.66 -3.07
N SER A 84 -4.43 -7.71 -2.16
CA SER A 84 -3.42 -7.71 -1.09
C SER A 84 -3.48 -8.98 -0.25
N PHE A 85 -4.69 -9.41 0.16
CA PHE A 85 -4.88 -10.63 0.94
C PHE A 85 -4.47 -11.89 0.16
N LYS A 86 -4.81 -11.97 -1.14
CA LYS A 86 -4.36 -13.05 -2.01
C LYS A 86 -2.84 -13.10 -2.10
N HIS A 87 -2.19 -11.96 -2.31
CA HIS A 87 -0.73 -11.86 -2.39
C HIS A 87 -0.05 -12.18 -1.06
N PHE A 88 -0.66 -11.77 0.06
CA PHE A 88 -0.21 -12.07 1.40
C PHE A 88 -0.22 -13.58 1.66
N ILE A 89 -1.34 -14.28 1.42
CA ILE A 89 -1.39 -15.74 1.58
C ILE A 89 -0.38 -16.43 0.66
N THR A 90 -0.25 -15.95 -0.58
CA THR A 90 0.71 -16.51 -1.56
C THR A 90 2.15 -16.33 -1.09
N PHE A 91 2.46 -15.27 -0.33
CA PHE A 91 3.79 -15.06 0.22
C PHE A 91 4.19 -16.12 1.24
N PHE A 92 3.26 -16.61 2.06
CA PHE A 92 3.53 -17.66 3.05
C PHE A 92 3.56 -19.07 2.44
N LYS A 93 3.51 -19.22 1.11
CA LYS A 93 3.80 -20.52 0.49
C LYS A 93 5.30 -20.82 0.52
N LEU A 94 5.63 -22.10 0.49
CA LEU A 94 7.01 -22.57 0.36
C LEU A 94 7.67 -22.01 -0.93
N PRO A 95 8.98 -21.69 -0.92
CA PRO A 95 9.98 -22.03 0.11
C PRO A 95 10.20 -20.95 1.20
N LYS A 96 9.47 -19.83 1.17
CA LYS A 96 9.79 -18.65 2.01
C LYS A 96 9.72 -18.92 3.52
N ILE A 97 8.79 -19.77 3.95
CA ILE A 97 8.72 -20.21 5.36
C ILE A 97 9.98 -20.98 5.76
N ILE A 98 10.46 -21.89 4.91
CA ILE A 98 11.68 -22.68 5.18
C ILE A 98 12.89 -21.74 5.29
N ILE A 99 13.02 -20.78 4.37
CA ILE A 99 14.09 -19.78 4.41
C ILE A 99 14.04 -18.99 5.72
N THR A 100 12.84 -18.63 6.18
CA THR A 100 12.67 -17.90 7.45
C THR A 100 13.02 -18.76 8.67
N GLY A 101 12.67 -20.04 8.64
CA GLY A 101 13.07 -21.01 9.68
C GLY A 101 14.58 -21.22 9.73
N ALA A 102 15.23 -21.36 8.57
CA ALA A 102 16.68 -21.45 8.46
C ALA A 102 17.37 -20.18 8.96
N PHE A 103 16.83 -19.00 8.65
CA PHE A 103 17.32 -17.72 9.15
C PHE A 103 17.18 -17.59 10.67
N PHE A 104 16.03 -17.99 11.22
CA PHE A 104 15.82 -18.03 12.68
C PHE A 104 16.83 -18.97 13.36
N TYR A 105 17.02 -20.17 12.82
CA TYR A 105 18.00 -21.11 13.33
C TYR A 105 19.42 -20.56 13.27
N GLY A 106 19.81 -19.90 12.16
CA GLY A 106 21.10 -19.23 12.06
C GLY A 106 21.29 -18.13 13.11
N LEU A 107 20.25 -17.33 13.39
CA LEU A 107 20.32 -16.32 14.45
C LEU A 107 20.38 -16.93 15.85
N LEU A 108 19.73 -18.08 16.09
CA LEU A 108 19.86 -18.81 17.35
C LEU A 108 21.30 -19.27 17.58
N GLU A 109 21.95 -19.86 16.57
CA GLU A 109 23.35 -20.28 16.67
C GLU A 109 24.28 -19.08 16.93
N VAL A 110 24.09 -17.96 16.21
CA VAL A 110 24.84 -16.72 16.46
C VAL A 110 24.62 -16.20 17.88
N MET A 111 23.37 -16.24 18.36
CA MET A 111 23.06 -15.86 19.75
C MET A 111 23.80 -16.74 20.74
N HIS A 112 23.95 -18.05 20.49
CA HIS A 112 24.68 -18.96 21.37
C HIS A 112 26.20 -18.71 21.35
N LEU A 113 26.76 -18.33 20.20
CA LEU A 113 28.19 -18.03 20.05
C LEU A 113 28.63 -16.75 20.76
N ILE A 114 27.75 -15.75 20.89
CA ILE A 114 28.07 -14.49 21.57
C ILE A 114 27.82 -14.66 23.07
N GLU A 115 28.87 -14.57 23.90
CA GLU A 115 28.75 -14.70 25.36
C GLU A 115 27.83 -13.61 25.94
N ASP A 116 28.08 -12.36 25.55
CA ASP A 116 27.30 -11.20 25.99
C ASP A 116 25.99 -11.05 25.20
N LYS A 117 24.88 -11.46 25.82
CA LYS A 117 23.55 -11.39 25.20
C LYS A 117 23.08 -9.95 25.00
N GLU A 118 23.50 -9.03 25.86
CA GLU A 118 23.15 -7.62 25.71
C GLU A 118 23.73 -7.09 24.39
N VAL A 119 25.02 -7.33 24.14
CA VAL A 119 25.68 -6.95 22.87
C VAL A 119 24.95 -7.54 21.66
N PHE A 120 24.57 -8.82 21.71
CA PHE A 120 23.81 -9.44 20.62
C PHE A 120 22.47 -8.73 20.33
N PHE A 121 21.67 -8.45 21.36
CA PHE A 121 20.37 -7.80 21.18
C PHE A 121 20.49 -6.32 20.82
N GLN A 122 21.56 -5.63 21.24
CA GLN A 122 21.88 -4.29 20.77
C GLN A 122 22.19 -4.29 19.27
N LEU A 123 22.99 -5.25 18.77
CA LEU A 123 23.26 -5.40 17.34
C LEU A 123 21.98 -5.68 16.54
N LEU A 124 21.10 -6.56 17.04
CA LEU A 124 19.79 -6.80 16.41
C LEU A 124 18.95 -5.52 16.37
N THR A 125 18.93 -4.74 17.46
CA THR A 125 18.23 -3.47 17.54
C THR A 125 18.72 -2.47 16.49
N VAL A 126 20.04 -2.32 16.37
CA VAL A 126 20.66 -1.48 15.33
C VAL A 126 20.25 -1.94 13.93
N SER A 127 20.28 -3.25 13.66
CA SER A 127 19.86 -3.80 12.35
C SER A 127 18.38 -3.53 12.03
N GLY A 128 17.52 -3.54 13.05
CA GLY A 128 16.11 -3.15 12.93
C GLY A 128 15.95 -1.69 12.51
N TYR A 129 16.68 -0.78 13.16
CA TYR A 129 16.65 0.65 12.79
C TYR A 129 17.22 0.91 11.39
N VAL A 130 18.30 0.22 10.99
CA VAL A 130 18.84 0.31 9.63
C VAL A 130 17.80 -0.12 8.59
N THR A 131 17.06 -1.20 8.86
CA THR A 131 15.98 -1.68 7.98
C THR A 131 14.90 -0.61 7.80
N VAL A 132 14.43 -0.02 8.89
CA VAL A 132 13.43 1.06 8.87
C VAL A 132 13.95 2.30 8.13
N PHE A 133 15.19 2.72 8.40
CA PHE A 133 15.80 3.88 7.75
C PHE A 133 15.95 3.68 6.23
N SER A 134 16.36 2.48 5.80
CA SER A 134 16.46 2.13 4.39
C SER A 134 15.12 2.28 3.66
N PHE A 135 14.02 1.90 4.30
CA PHE A 135 12.67 2.07 3.74
C PHE A 135 12.31 3.55 3.57
N PHE A 136 12.61 4.39 4.57
CA PHE A 136 12.31 5.82 4.50
C PHE A 136 13.09 6.49 3.37
N LEU A 137 14.38 6.16 3.20
CA LEU A 137 15.18 6.64 2.07
C LEU A 137 14.58 6.23 0.73
N ILE A 138 14.31 4.94 0.54
CA ILE A 138 13.72 4.41 -0.70
C ILE A 138 12.38 5.09 -1.00
N SER A 139 11.53 5.26 0.01
CA SER A 139 10.22 5.89 -0.12
C SER A 139 10.32 7.38 -0.48
N TYR A 140 11.26 8.10 0.13
CA TYR A 140 11.53 9.50 -0.18
C TYR A 140 11.96 9.69 -1.64
N PHE A 141 12.91 8.88 -2.12
CA PHE A 141 13.35 8.93 -3.52
C PHE A 141 12.27 8.50 -4.51
N LYS A 142 11.41 7.54 -4.15
CA LYS A 142 10.28 7.11 -4.99
C LYS A 142 9.20 8.18 -5.13
N LYS A 143 8.90 8.95 -4.07
CA LYS A 143 7.89 10.03 -4.12
C LYS A 143 8.27 11.11 -5.14
N LYS A 144 9.56 11.43 -5.31
CA LYS A 144 10.02 12.43 -6.29
C LYS A 144 9.80 12.04 -7.75
N LYS A 145 9.53 10.76 -8.05
CA LYS A 145 9.41 10.25 -9.44
C LYS A 145 7.96 10.01 -9.89
N LYS A 146 6.98 10.14 -9.00
CA LYS A 146 5.57 9.83 -9.31
C LYS A 146 4.85 11.05 -9.89
N LYS A 147 4.17 10.86 -11.02
CA LYS A 147 3.29 11.87 -11.62
C LYS A 147 1.86 11.79 -11.08
N GLU A 148 1.32 10.59 -10.94
CA GLU A 148 -0.04 10.34 -10.45
C GLU A 148 -0.07 9.60 -9.11
N LEU A 149 -1.09 9.88 -8.30
CA LEU A 149 -1.33 9.22 -7.02
C LEU A 149 -2.37 8.12 -7.20
N PHE A 150 -2.07 6.92 -6.71
CA PHE A 150 -3.00 5.78 -6.71
C PHE A 150 -3.37 5.44 -5.28
N LEU A 151 -4.67 5.36 -4.98
CA LEU A 151 -5.17 5.00 -3.65
C LEU A 151 -4.66 3.61 -3.24
N ALA A 152 -4.70 2.63 -4.14
CA ALA A 152 -4.21 1.28 -3.87
C ALA A 152 -2.72 1.26 -3.45
N LEU A 153 -1.89 2.11 -4.04
CA LEU A 153 -0.47 2.19 -3.68
C LEU A 153 -0.23 3.00 -2.40
N ASP A 154 -1.04 4.02 -2.16
CA ASP A 154 -1.00 4.79 -0.92
C ASP A 154 -1.39 3.89 0.28
N MET A 155 -2.45 3.09 0.13
CA MET A 155 -2.86 2.12 1.15
C MET A 155 -1.77 1.08 1.46
N ASN A 156 -1.07 0.53 0.46
CA ASN A 156 0.08 -0.35 0.74
C ASN A 156 1.19 0.37 1.50
N ASN A 157 1.52 1.61 1.10
CA ASN A 157 2.56 2.38 1.79
C ASN A 157 2.20 2.58 3.26
N ASN A 158 0.93 2.87 3.56
CA ASN A 158 0.43 3.00 4.93
C ASN A 158 0.58 1.68 5.71
N LEU A 159 0.31 0.52 5.09
CA LEU A 159 0.55 -0.78 5.72
C LEU A 159 2.04 -1.00 6.06
N VAL A 160 2.96 -0.63 5.16
CA VAL A 160 4.40 -0.75 5.42
C VAL A 160 4.85 0.23 6.52
N ILE A 161 4.29 1.44 6.56
CA ILE A 161 4.53 2.41 7.63
C ILE A 161 4.08 1.85 8.98
N ILE A 162 2.90 1.22 9.06
CA ILE A 162 2.41 0.59 10.30
C ILE A 162 3.40 -0.48 10.79
N ILE A 163 3.90 -1.32 9.90
CA ILE A 163 4.89 -2.36 10.26
C ILE A 163 6.22 -1.76 10.70
N ASN A 164 6.70 -0.72 10.01
CA ASN A 164 7.93 -0.04 10.43
C ASN A 164 7.79 0.59 11.82
N ASN A 165 6.63 1.20 12.12
CA ASN A 165 6.37 1.70 13.46
C ASN A 165 6.35 0.56 14.48
N ALA A 166 5.72 -0.58 14.17
CA ALA A 166 5.75 -1.75 15.05
C ALA A 166 7.19 -2.24 15.31
N ILE A 167 8.04 -2.25 14.28
CA ILE A 167 9.48 -2.58 14.41
C ILE A 167 10.18 -1.56 15.31
N ILE A 168 9.95 -0.26 15.14
CA ILE A 168 10.53 0.78 16.01
C ILE A 168 10.10 0.53 17.46
N TYR A 169 8.79 0.43 17.72
CA TYR A 169 8.28 0.23 19.09
C TYR A 169 8.84 -1.03 19.74
N PHE A 170 8.90 -2.13 18.99
CA PHE A 170 9.48 -3.38 19.48
C PHE A 170 10.98 -3.23 19.81
N ASN A 171 11.75 -2.56 18.94
CA ASN A 171 13.17 -2.33 19.20
C ASN A 171 13.40 -1.40 20.40
N THR A 172 12.55 -0.41 20.62
CA THR A 172 12.60 0.45 21.81
C THR A 172 12.34 -0.33 23.10
N ILE A 173 11.51 -1.38 23.08
CA ILE A 173 11.29 -2.24 24.27
C ILE A 173 12.60 -2.88 24.74
N THR A 174 13.53 -3.19 23.83
CA THR A 174 14.84 -3.76 24.16
C THR A 174 15.67 -2.86 25.10
N ILE A 175 15.48 -1.54 25.03
CA ILE A 175 16.18 -0.56 25.87
C ILE A 175 15.80 -0.70 27.35
N PHE A 176 14.61 -1.22 27.63
CA PHE A 176 14.11 -1.41 29.00
C PHE A 176 14.52 -2.75 29.62
N ARG A 177 15.31 -3.58 28.93
CA ARG A 177 15.82 -4.84 29.48
C ARG A 177 16.96 -4.56 30.45
N ASN A 178 16.99 -5.31 31.55
CA ASN A 178 18.07 -5.31 32.53
C ASN A 178 18.97 -6.55 32.38
N GLU A 179 20.09 -6.57 33.12
CA GLU A 179 21.05 -7.68 33.11
C GLU A 179 20.41 -9.05 33.37
N GLU A 180 19.52 -9.14 34.38
CA GLU A 180 18.79 -10.38 34.69
C GLU A 180 17.94 -10.86 33.50
N SER A 181 17.32 -9.93 32.78
CA SER A 181 16.53 -10.26 31.59
C SER A 181 17.41 -10.87 30.51
N PHE A 182 18.62 -10.34 30.29
CA PHE A 182 19.57 -10.84 29.27
C PHE A 182 20.11 -12.23 29.60
N LEU A 183 20.21 -12.56 30.88
CA LEU A 183 20.59 -13.91 31.32
C LEU A 183 19.45 -14.94 31.18
N ASN A 184 18.20 -14.48 31.07
CA ASN A 184 17.05 -15.37 30.96
C ASN A 184 16.85 -15.90 29.52
N PRO A 185 17.01 -17.22 29.28
CA PRO A 185 16.91 -17.80 27.94
C PRO A 185 15.50 -17.71 27.35
N ILE A 186 14.45 -17.71 28.18
CA ILE A 186 13.06 -17.61 27.71
C ILE A 186 12.82 -16.23 27.12
N TYR A 187 13.25 -15.16 27.80
CA TYR A 187 13.11 -13.79 27.28
C TYR A 187 13.91 -13.57 26.01
N ASN A 188 15.13 -14.11 25.94
CA ASN A 188 15.97 -14.06 24.74
C ASN A 188 15.28 -14.74 23.53
N ASN A 189 14.75 -15.95 23.73
CA ASN A 189 14.06 -16.69 22.67
C ASN A 189 12.78 -15.98 22.21
N ILE A 190 11.97 -15.45 23.13
CA ILE A 190 10.76 -14.68 22.81
C ILE A 190 11.12 -13.44 21.97
N GLN A 191 12.12 -12.67 22.41
CA GLN A 191 12.54 -11.48 21.67
C GLN A 191 13.05 -11.84 20.27
N LEU A 192 13.84 -12.90 20.15
CA LEU A 192 14.34 -13.35 18.85
C LEU A 192 13.22 -13.80 17.91
N VAL A 193 12.23 -14.55 18.42
CA VAL A 193 11.04 -14.95 17.65
C VAL A 193 10.28 -13.73 17.15
N ILE A 194 10.01 -12.75 18.02
CA ILE A 194 9.28 -11.54 17.64
C ILE A 194 10.08 -10.74 16.59
N PHE A 195 11.40 -10.63 16.76
CA PHE A 195 12.27 -9.96 15.78
C PHE A 195 12.18 -10.61 14.40
N VAL A 196 12.30 -11.94 14.32
CA VAL A 196 12.22 -12.67 13.04
C VAL A 196 10.81 -12.56 12.44
N LEU A 197 9.76 -12.66 13.24
CA LEU A 197 8.39 -12.45 12.77
C LEU A 197 8.20 -11.03 12.22
N ALA A 198 8.75 -10.01 12.88
CA ALA A 198 8.67 -8.63 12.40
C ALA A 198 9.35 -8.45 11.03
N LEU A 199 10.54 -9.04 10.84
CA LEU A 199 11.21 -9.06 9.54
C LEU A 199 10.43 -9.84 8.47
N LEU A 200 9.82 -10.97 8.83
CA LEU A 200 8.97 -11.75 7.95
C LEU A 200 7.75 -10.95 7.47
N PHE A 201 7.07 -10.26 8.39
CA PHE A 201 5.94 -9.40 8.07
C PHE A 201 6.37 -8.20 7.22
N TYR A 202 7.52 -7.59 7.51
CA TYR A 202 8.09 -6.52 6.69
C TYR A 202 8.34 -7.01 5.25
N TRP A 203 8.99 -8.17 5.09
CA TRP A 203 9.24 -8.76 3.78
C TRP A 203 7.95 -9.10 3.04
N SER A 204 6.96 -9.65 3.76
CA SER A 204 5.62 -9.93 3.22
C SER A 204 4.96 -8.68 2.65
N CYS A 205 4.93 -7.59 3.42
CA CYS A 205 4.32 -6.34 2.97
C CYS A 205 5.08 -5.70 1.80
N GLN A 206 6.41 -5.76 1.79
CA GLN A 206 7.18 -5.27 0.64
C GLN A 206 6.91 -6.10 -0.63
N SER A 207 6.75 -7.42 -0.48
CA SER A 207 6.35 -8.32 -1.57
C SER A 207 4.95 -8.02 -2.07
N VAL A 208 3.97 -7.83 -1.17
CA VAL A 208 2.59 -7.45 -1.50
C VAL A 208 2.54 -6.10 -2.23
N TYR A 209 3.28 -5.10 -1.75
CA TYR A 209 3.42 -3.80 -2.43
C TYR A 209 3.90 -3.98 -3.88
N ASN A 210 4.95 -4.78 -4.10
CA ASN A 210 5.51 -4.99 -5.43
C ASN A 210 4.52 -5.70 -6.36
N GLN A 211 3.75 -6.67 -5.87
CA GLN A 211 2.73 -7.37 -6.65
C GLN A 211 1.54 -6.45 -7.00
N ASN A 212 1.03 -5.72 -6.02
CA ASN A 212 -0.01 -4.71 -6.24
C ASN A 212 0.44 -3.62 -7.22
N LYS A 213 1.70 -3.19 -7.14
CA LYS A 213 2.27 -2.23 -8.10
C LYS A 213 2.28 -2.77 -9.54
N LYS A 214 2.51 -4.07 -9.73
CA LYS A 214 2.40 -4.70 -11.06
C LYS A 214 0.96 -4.68 -11.56
N ILE A 215 -0.01 -5.06 -10.71
CA ILE A 215 -1.44 -5.01 -11.07
C ILE A 215 -1.87 -3.61 -11.49
N VAL A 216 -1.48 -2.57 -10.73
CA VAL A 216 -1.80 -1.19 -11.08
C VAL A 216 -1.17 -0.79 -12.42
N LYS A 217 0.07 -1.22 -12.72
CA LYS A 217 0.69 -0.97 -14.03
C LYS A 217 -0.01 -1.69 -15.18
N GLU A 218 -0.46 -2.92 -14.96
CA GLU A 218 -1.19 -3.71 -15.96
C GLU A 218 -2.57 -3.11 -16.22
N GLN A 219 -3.25 -2.62 -15.17
CA GLN A 219 -4.56 -1.98 -15.27
C GLN A 219 -4.49 -0.60 -15.93
N TYR A 220 -3.38 0.12 -15.75
CA TYR A 220 -3.18 1.48 -16.26
C TYR A 220 -1.87 1.59 -17.08
N PRO A 221 -1.77 0.92 -18.25
CA PRO A 221 -0.52 0.75 -18.98
C PRO A 221 0.06 2.06 -19.54
N ASN A 222 -0.79 3.07 -19.76
CA ASN A 222 -0.39 4.36 -20.34
C ASN A 222 0.06 5.39 -19.28
N ILE A 223 0.17 4.99 -18.01
CA ILE A 223 0.44 5.90 -16.89
C ILE A 223 1.70 5.48 -16.13
N LEU A 224 2.49 6.47 -15.74
CA LEU A 224 3.73 6.24 -15.02
C LEU A 224 3.45 6.03 -13.51
N VAL A 225 3.54 4.76 -13.06
CA VAL A 225 3.25 4.26 -11.70
C VAL A 225 4.49 4.06 -10.80
#